data_AF-A0AA88LR87-F1
#
_entry.id   AF-A0AA88LR87-F1
#
_cell.length_a   1.000
_cell.length_b   1.000
_cell.length_c   1.000
_cell.angle_alpha   90.00
_cell.angle_beta   90.00
_cell.angle_gamma   90.00
#
_symmetry.space_group_name_H-M   'P 1'
#
loop_
_entity.id
_entity.type
_entity.pdbx_description
1 polymer ?
#
loop_
_entity_poly.entity_id
_entity_poly.type
_entity_poly.pdbx_seq_one_letter_code
_entity_poly.pdbx_strand_id
1 'polypeptide(L)'
;MPLAAPRARTDNKLHKVLAEKMQRDRITSSIEHLRMIFYPIMQITEEHAVKLEKADILEMAITLLRQKACSRANSSFVCGFSQCLHEMLRHVSLHAHLPPKDREEIKRFYVLQRTSLRLFSNHGHFAQRSPKRTASRNRVALWRPWKKN
;
A
#
# COMPACT_ATOMS: atom_id res chain seq x y z
N MET A 1 38.41 -33.52 -43.62
CA MET A 1 38.04 -33.96 -42.26
C MET A 1 38.57 -32.91 -41.26
N PRO A 2 37.81 -32.55 -40.21
CA PRO A 2 37.31 -31.18 -39.92
C PRO A 2 38.12 -30.46 -38.82
N LEU A 3 38.01 -29.14 -38.56
CA LEU A 3 36.98 -28.56 -37.67
C LEU A 3 36.93 -27.01 -37.67
N ALA A 4 35.67 -26.51 -37.62
CA ALA A 4 35.12 -25.22 -37.15
C ALA A 4 35.91 -24.46 -36.06
N ALA A 5 35.81 -23.14 -35.83
CA ALA A 5 35.12 -21.97 -36.40
C ALA A 5 35.52 -20.70 -35.59
N PRO A 6 35.40 -19.46 -36.11
CA PRO A 6 35.33 -18.25 -35.26
C PRO A 6 33.90 -17.96 -34.73
N ARG A 7 32.91 -18.77 -35.09
CA ARG A 7 31.46 -18.52 -34.89
C ARG A 7 31.05 -18.26 -33.44
N ALA A 8 31.67 -18.94 -32.47
CA ALA A 8 31.28 -18.81 -31.06
C ALA A 8 31.37 -17.37 -30.49
N ARG A 9 32.29 -16.53 -30.99
CA ARG A 9 32.42 -15.14 -30.51
C ARG A 9 31.39 -14.19 -31.12
N THR A 10 30.97 -14.45 -32.36
CA THR A 10 29.92 -13.68 -33.04
C THR A 10 28.54 -14.08 -32.52
N ASP A 11 28.32 -15.36 -32.25
CA ASP A 11 27.05 -15.87 -31.73
C ASP A 11 26.75 -15.30 -30.34
N ASN A 12 27.77 -15.21 -29.47
CA ASN A 12 27.66 -14.55 -28.16
C ASN A 12 27.37 -13.04 -28.27
N LYS A 13 27.95 -12.35 -29.26
CA LYS A 13 27.65 -10.93 -29.53
C LYS A 13 26.23 -10.76 -30.07
N LEU A 14 25.77 -11.64 -30.96
CA LEU A 14 24.42 -11.61 -31.52
C LEU A 14 23.36 -11.89 -30.44
N HIS A 15 23.60 -12.86 -29.57
CA HIS A 15 22.75 -13.12 -28.42
C HIS A 15 22.70 -11.93 -27.47
N LYS A 16 23.84 -11.26 -27.23
CA LYS A 16 23.88 -10.03 -26.43
C LYS A 16 23.07 -8.90 -27.09
N VAL A 17 23.22 -8.68 -28.38
CA VAL A 17 22.45 -7.66 -29.13
C VAL A 17 20.95 -7.96 -29.10
N LEU A 18 20.57 -9.24 -29.23
CA LEU A 18 19.16 -9.65 -29.17
C LEU A 18 18.59 -9.48 -27.75
N ALA A 19 19.34 -9.86 -26.71
CA ALA A 19 18.94 -9.68 -25.32
C ALA A 19 18.74 -8.19 -24.97
N GLU A 20 19.67 -7.33 -25.41
CA GLU A 20 19.57 -5.87 -25.26
C GLU A 20 18.36 -5.30 -26.01
N LYS A 21 18.10 -5.77 -27.24
CA LYS A 21 16.88 -5.39 -27.98
C LYS A 21 15.63 -5.76 -27.20
N MET A 22 15.52 -7.00 -26.73
CA MET A 22 14.37 -7.45 -25.95
C MET A 22 14.21 -6.63 -24.66
N GLN A 23 15.30 -6.27 -24.00
CA GLN A 23 15.25 -5.40 -22.82
C GLN A 23 14.73 -4.01 -23.16
N ARG A 24 15.20 -3.40 -24.25
CA ARG A 24 14.71 -2.08 -24.73
C ARG A 24 13.25 -2.13 -25.14
N ASP A 25 12.83 -3.19 -25.81
CA ASP A 25 11.44 -3.37 -26.25
C ASP A 25 10.51 -3.51 -25.04
N ARG A 26 10.93 -4.28 -24.02
CA ARG A 26 10.20 -4.41 -22.75
C ARG A 26 10.06 -3.06 -22.03
N ILE A 27 11.15 -2.28 -21.95
CA ILE A 27 11.12 -0.95 -21.33
C ILE A 27 10.16 -0.04 -22.12
N THR A 28 10.26 -0.02 -23.43
CA THR A 28 9.42 0.81 -24.29
C THR A 28 7.95 0.45 -24.13
N SER A 29 7.60 -0.84 -24.22
CA SER A 29 6.23 -1.31 -24.00
C SER A 29 5.70 -0.96 -22.61
N SER A 30 6.52 -1.08 -21.56
CA SER A 30 6.10 -0.72 -20.20
C SER A 30 5.79 0.77 -20.03
N ILE A 31 6.53 1.65 -20.72
CA ILE A 31 6.27 3.10 -20.69
C ILE A 31 4.96 3.42 -21.42
N GLU A 32 4.68 2.78 -22.55
CA GLU A 32 3.41 2.96 -23.26
C GLU A 32 2.21 2.42 -22.45
N HIS A 33 2.36 1.29 -21.76
CA HIS A 33 1.33 0.80 -20.84
C HIS A 33 1.07 1.78 -19.69
N LEU A 34 2.11 2.40 -19.13
CA LEU A 34 1.95 3.43 -18.10
C LEU A 34 1.16 4.63 -18.62
N ARG A 35 1.43 5.10 -19.85
CA ARG A 35 0.63 6.16 -20.50
C ARG A 35 -0.84 5.81 -20.50
N MET A 36 -1.20 4.65 -21.05
CA MET A 36 -2.61 4.23 -21.16
C MET A 36 -3.32 4.10 -19.81
N ILE A 37 -2.60 3.67 -18.77
CA ILE A 37 -3.15 3.57 -17.41
C ILE A 37 -3.43 4.97 -16.83
N PHE A 38 -2.65 5.99 -17.19
CA PHE A 38 -2.81 7.33 -16.64
C PHE A 38 -3.97 8.12 -17.24
N TYR A 39 -4.38 7.87 -18.49
CA TYR A 39 -5.49 8.59 -19.12
C TYR A 39 -6.76 8.58 -18.25
N PRO A 40 -7.27 7.41 -17.83
CA PRO A 40 -8.48 7.36 -17.00
C PRO A 40 -8.22 7.82 -15.56
N ILE A 41 -7.02 7.59 -15.01
CA ILE A 41 -6.74 7.87 -13.59
C ILE A 41 -6.54 9.37 -13.33
N MET A 42 -5.97 10.09 -14.31
CA MET A 42 -5.57 11.49 -14.17
C MET A 42 -6.50 12.43 -14.95
N GLN A 43 -7.55 11.92 -15.60
CA GLN A 43 -8.46 12.68 -16.46
C GLN A 43 -7.72 13.44 -17.58
N ILE A 44 -6.66 12.83 -18.11
CA ILE A 44 -5.87 13.40 -19.20
C ILE A 44 -6.51 12.97 -20.51
N THR A 45 -6.81 13.94 -21.39
CA THR A 45 -7.33 13.62 -22.73
C THR A 45 -6.24 12.98 -23.59
N GLU A 46 -6.65 12.12 -24.53
CA GLU A 46 -5.75 11.39 -25.45
C GLU A 46 -4.73 12.33 -26.15
N GLU A 47 -5.19 13.51 -26.56
CA GLU A 47 -4.38 14.57 -27.21
C GLU A 47 -3.26 15.12 -26.31
N HIS A 48 -3.50 15.27 -25.01
CA HIS A 48 -2.50 15.75 -24.06
C HIS A 48 -1.50 14.65 -23.71
N ALA A 49 -1.97 13.41 -23.72
CA ALA A 49 -1.17 12.27 -23.40
C ALA A 49 -0.13 11.89 -24.46
N VAL A 50 -0.46 12.03 -25.75
CA VAL A 50 0.49 11.82 -26.86
C VAL A 50 1.68 12.79 -26.77
N LYS A 51 1.49 13.95 -26.14
CA LYS A 51 2.54 14.95 -25.90
C LYS A 51 3.37 14.70 -24.64
N LEU A 52 2.97 13.79 -23.75
CA LEU A 52 3.73 13.52 -22.53
C LEU A 52 5.10 12.96 -22.90
N GLU A 53 6.16 13.58 -22.40
CA GLU A 53 7.51 13.05 -22.57
C GLU A 53 7.71 11.80 -21.70
N LYS A 54 8.72 10.99 -22.01
CA LYS A 54 9.06 9.79 -21.22
C LYS A 54 9.34 10.14 -19.75
N ALA A 55 9.92 11.32 -19.49
CA ALA A 55 10.18 11.81 -18.15
C ALA A 55 8.87 12.10 -17.38
N ASP A 56 7.95 12.85 -17.99
CA ASP A 56 6.66 13.22 -17.39
C ASP A 56 5.87 11.98 -16.93
N ILE A 57 5.84 10.94 -17.77
CA ILE A 57 5.13 9.69 -17.46
C ILE A 57 5.75 9.03 -16.23
N LEU A 58 7.08 9.02 -16.13
CA LEU A 58 7.76 8.44 -14.98
C LEU A 58 7.53 9.28 -13.71
N GLU A 59 7.51 10.61 -13.82
CA GLU A 59 7.19 11.49 -12.70
C GLU A 59 5.75 11.33 -12.21
N MET A 60 4.79 11.21 -13.12
CA MET A 60 3.40 10.90 -12.81
C MET A 60 3.27 9.54 -12.11
N ALA A 61 4.00 8.53 -12.60
CA ALA A 61 4.05 7.21 -11.96
C ALA A 61 4.54 7.32 -10.52
N ILE A 62 5.64 8.04 -10.29
CA ILE A 62 6.22 8.25 -8.97
C ILE A 62 5.22 8.97 -8.05
N THR A 63 4.57 10.01 -8.54
CA THR A 63 3.57 10.78 -7.78
C THR A 63 2.41 9.89 -7.34
N LEU A 64 1.85 9.10 -8.25
CA LEU A 64 0.78 8.15 -7.96
C LEU A 64 1.21 7.07 -6.97
N LEU A 65 2.41 6.53 -7.13
CA LEU A 65 2.96 5.51 -6.24
C LEU A 65 3.19 6.08 -4.84
N ARG A 66 3.72 7.30 -4.72
CA ARG A 66 3.88 8.00 -3.43
C ARG A 66 2.52 8.25 -2.77
N GLN A 67 1.54 8.73 -3.52
CA GLN A 67 0.19 8.94 -3.00
C GLN A 67 -0.42 7.63 -2.49
N LYS A 68 -0.29 6.52 -3.24
CA LYS A 68 -0.77 5.20 -2.81
C LYS A 68 0.00 4.62 -1.63
N ALA A 69 1.32 4.81 -1.57
CA ALA A 69 2.14 4.35 -0.45
C ALA A 69 1.77 5.11 0.84
N CYS A 70 1.63 6.44 0.73
CA CYS A 70 1.23 7.31 1.84
C CYS A 70 -0.21 7.01 2.29
N SER A 71 -1.16 6.84 1.37
CA SER A 71 -2.54 6.49 1.73
C SER A 71 -2.67 5.10 2.36
N ARG A 72 -1.85 4.12 1.97
CA ARG A 72 -1.81 2.80 2.61
C ARG A 72 -1.22 2.83 4.01
N ALA A 73 -0.12 3.57 4.21
CA ALA A 73 0.48 3.74 5.52
C ALA A 73 -0.46 4.52 6.46
N ASN A 74 -1.02 5.63 5.98
CA ASN A 74 -1.97 6.44 6.74
C ASN A 74 -3.27 5.69 7.00
N SER A 75 -3.81 4.93 6.04
CA SER A 75 -5.02 4.14 6.29
C SER A 75 -4.78 3.04 7.31
N SER A 76 -3.63 2.34 7.27
CA SER A 76 -3.28 1.36 8.30
C SER A 76 -3.09 2.00 9.67
N PHE A 77 -2.42 3.16 9.74
CA PHE A 77 -2.24 3.90 11.00
C PHE A 77 -3.58 4.43 11.54
N VAL A 78 -4.40 5.06 10.71
CA VAL A 78 -5.72 5.60 11.09
C VAL A 78 -6.67 4.48 11.51
N CYS A 79 -6.67 3.35 10.79
CA CYS A 79 -7.43 2.16 11.19
C CYS A 79 -6.93 1.58 12.52
N GLY A 80 -5.62 1.47 12.72
CA GLY A 80 -5.05 0.98 13.98
C GLY A 80 -5.32 1.92 15.16
N PHE A 81 -5.15 3.22 14.96
CA PHE A 81 -5.42 4.28 15.94
C PHE A 81 -6.90 4.29 16.33
N SER A 82 -7.80 4.26 15.35
CA SER A 82 -9.24 4.22 15.62
C SER A 82 -9.66 2.96 16.36
N GLN A 83 -9.11 1.80 16.01
CA GLN A 83 -9.38 0.55 16.72
C GLN A 83 -8.87 0.61 18.16
N CYS A 84 -7.63 1.08 18.37
CA CYS A 84 -7.05 1.24 19.71
C CYS A 84 -7.87 2.21 20.58
N LEU A 85 -8.18 3.39 20.05
CA LEU A 85 -9.00 4.39 20.73
C LEU A 85 -10.39 3.85 21.06
N HIS A 86 -11.00 3.11 20.15
CA HIS A 86 -12.29 2.47 20.35
C HIS A 86 -12.26 1.46 21.50
N GLU A 87 -11.24 0.59 21.53
CA GLU A 87 -11.06 -0.40 22.60
C GLU A 87 -10.77 0.26 23.94
N MET A 88 -9.96 1.32 23.96
CA MET A 88 -9.67 2.12 25.15
C MET A 88 -10.93 2.79 25.71
N LEU A 89 -11.69 3.51 24.88
CA LEU A 89 -12.94 4.17 25.30
C LEU A 89 -13.97 3.18 25.82
N ARG A 90 -14.10 2.01 25.16
CA ARG A 90 -14.97 0.92 25.63
C ARG A 90 -14.51 0.40 26.98
N HIS A 91 -13.22 0.17 27.17
CA HIS A 91 -12.67 -0.32 28.43
C HIS A 91 -12.92 0.66 29.57
N VAL A 92 -12.65 1.96 29.36
CA VAL A 92 -12.90 3.01 30.35
C VAL A 92 -14.39 3.11 30.69
N SER A 93 -15.27 3.08 29.68
CA SER A 93 -16.73 3.14 29.92
C SER A 93 -17.30 1.94 30.69
N LEU A 94 -16.67 0.77 30.60
CA LEU A 94 -17.14 -0.46 31.25
C LEU A 94 -16.46 -0.75 32.60
N HIS A 95 -15.19 -0.36 32.76
CA HIS A 95 -14.35 -0.81 33.88
C HIS A 95 -13.77 0.31 34.74
N ALA A 96 -13.77 1.57 34.29
CA ALA A 96 -13.30 2.67 35.12
C ALA A 96 -14.36 3.07 36.13
N HIS A 97 -13.96 3.26 37.39
CA HIS A 97 -14.80 3.85 38.43
C HIS A 97 -14.92 5.35 38.19
N LEU A 98 -15.84 5.73 37.30
CA LEU A 98 -16.12 7.11 36.94
C LEU A 98 -17.51 7.54 37.44
N PRO A 99 -17.68 8.82 37.80
CA PRO A 99 -18.99 9.40 38.00
C PRO A 99 -19.91 9.16 36.79
N PRO A 100 -21.24 9.03 37.00
CA PRO A 100 -22.18 8.75 35.92
C PRO A 100 -22.14 9.78 34.77
N LYS A 101 -21.90 11.05 35.10
CA LYS A 101 -21.80 12.16 34.14
C LYS A 101 -20.65 11.94 33.15
N ASP A 102 -19.47 11.62 33.66
CA ASP A 102 -18.25 11.43 32.86
C ASP A 102 -18.37 10.17 31.99
N ARG A 103 -19.01 9.12 32.53
CA ARG A 103 -19.30 7.90 31.76
C ARG A 103 -20.22 8.15 30.56
N GLU A 104 -21.25 8.98 30.73
CA GLU A 104 -22.15 9.35 29.63
C GLU A 104 -21.45 10.26 28.60
N GLU A 105 -20.55 11.13 29.04
CA GLU A 105 -19.75 11.97 28.15
C GLU A 105 -18.81 11.13 27.26
N ILE A 106 -18.15 10.12 27.84
CA ILE A 106 -17.31 9.17 27.10
C ILE A 106 -18.12 8.38 26.07
N LYS A 107 -19.35 7.96 26.40
CA LYS A 107 -20.23 7.27 25.44
C LYS A 107 -20.61 8.17 24.28
N ARG A 108 -20.96 9.44 24.53
CA ARG A 108 -21.28 10.43 23.49
C ARG A 108 -20.09 10.65 22.58
N PHE A 109 -18.90 10.85 23.15
CA PHE A 109 -17.66 11.00 22.40
C PHE A 109 -17.36 9.78 21.52
N TYR A 110 -17.54 8.58 22.06
CA TYR A 110 -17.38 7.32 21.33
C TYR A 110 -18.32 7.21 20.11
N VAL A 111 -19.60 7.57 20.27
CA VAL A 111 -20.57 7.55 19.17
C VAL A 111 -20.21 8.57 18.08
N LEU A 112 -19.81 9.79 18.48
CA LEU A 112 -19.42 10.85 17.55
C LEU A 112 -18.18 10.46 16.73
N GLN A 113 -17.14 9.97 17.40
CA GLN A 113 -15.93 9.44 16.77
C GLN A 113 -16.22 8.32 15.76
N ARG A 114 -17.10 7.38 16.13
CA ARG A 114 -17.47 6.25 15.27
C ARG A 114 -18.14 6.71 13.97
N THR A 115 -18.86 7.83 13.99
CA THR A 115 -19.50 8.39 12.80
C THR A 115 -18.47 9.07 11.89
N SER A 116 -17.55 9.85 12.46
CA SER A 116 -16.47 10.51 11.70
C SER A 116 -15.50 9.51 11.06
N LEU A 117 -15.11 8.46 11.79
CA LEU A 117 -14.12 7.47 11.31
C LEU A 117 -14.66 6.56 10.19
N ARG A 118 -15.98 6.36 10.10
CA ARG A 118 -16.58 5.61 8.98
C ARG A 118 -16.48 6.35 7.65
N LEU A 119 -16.49 7.68 7.65
CA LEU A 119 -16.34 8.48 6.43
C LEU A 119 -14.94 8.32 5.82
N PHE A 120 -13.90 8.14 6.66
CA PHE A 120 -12.53 7.90 6.20
C PHE A 120 -12.28 6.46 5.71
N SER A 121 -13.06 5.49 6.18
CA SER A 121 -12.88 4.08 5.82
C SER A 121 -13.45 3.71 4.44
N ASN A 122 -14.33 4.53 3.87
CA ASN A 122 -15.02 4.21 2.61
C ASN A 122 -14.14 4.37 1.35
N HIS A 123 -12.92 4.90 1.46
CA HIS A 123 -12.01 5.08 0.32
C HIS A 123 -10.96 3.97 0.11
N GLY A 124 -11.11 2.81 0.77
CA GLY A 124 -10.10 1.76 0.69
C GLY A 124 -10.58 0.35 0.98
N HIS A 125 -11.70 -0.08 0.38
CA HIS A 125 -12.10 -1.49 0.44
C HIS A 125 -11.27 -2.36 -0.52
N PHE A 126 -10.01 -2.59 -0.15
CA PHE A 126 -9.30 -3.86 -0.41
C PHE A 126 -8.51 -4.21 0.85
N ALA A 127 -9.23 -4.41 1.95
CA ALA A 127 -8.68 -5.14 3.09
C ALA A 127 -8.51 -6.59 2.65
N GLN A 128 -7.30 -6.93 2.21
CA GLN A 128 -6.83 -8.31 2.11
C GLN A 128 -7.03 -8.97 3.48
N ARG A 129 -8.07 -9.79 3.55
CA ARG A 129 -8.44 -10.61 4.70
C ARG A 129 -7.30 -11.61 4.91
N SER A 130 -6.40 -11.31 5.85
CA SER A 130 -5.35 -12.24 6.25
C SER A 130 -5.96 -13.61 6.58
N PRO A 131 -5.51 -14.72 5.97
CA PRO A 131 -6.06 -16.03 6.26
C PRO A 131 -5.71 -16.43 7.70
N LYS A 132 -6.77 -16.78 8.43
CA LYS A 132 -6.81 -17.50 9.71
C LYS A 132 -5.49 -18.22 10.05
N ARG A 133 -4.73 -17.70 11.01
CA ARG A 133 -3.81 -18.54 11.80
C ARG A 133 -4.65 -19.30 12.81
N THR A 134 -4.76 -20.59 12.57
CA THR A 134 -5.28 -21.59 13.50
C THR A 134 -4.63 -21.46 14.86
N ALA A 135 -5.42 -21.70 15.89
CA ALA A 135 -5.02 -21.63 17.28
C ALA A 135 -3.79 -22.50 17.56
N SER A 136 -2.70 -21.86 18.00
CA SER A 136 -1.71 -22.49 18.87
C SER A 136 -1.45 -21.51 20.02
N ARG A 137 -1.83 -21.96 21.20
CA ARG A 137 -1.88 -21.22 22.46
C ARG A 137 -0.45 -21.08 23.01
N ASN A 138 0.41 -20.34 22.33
CA ASN A 138 1.69 -19.92 22.92
C ASN A 138 1.45 -18.66 23.75
N ARG A 139 1.41 -18.84 25.08
CA ARG A 139 1.46 -17.74 26.05
C ARG A 139 2.82 -17.06 25.96
N VAL A 140 3.02 -16.20 24.96
CA VAL A 140 4.12 -15.23 25.01
C VAL A 140 3.70 -14.20 26.04
N ALA A 141 4.45 -14.12 27.13
CA ALA A 141 4.25 -13.13 28.17
C ALA A 141 4.28 -11.73 27.52
N LEU A 142 3.13 -11.07 27.52
CA LEU A 142 3.02 -9.68 27.08
C LEU A 142 3.98 -8.86 27.93
N TRP A 143 4.92 -8.17 27.28
CA TRP A 143 5.94 -7.36 27.91
C TRP A 143 5.28 -6.35 28.87
N ARG A 144 5.69 -6.33 30.15
CA ARG A 144 5.18 -5.40 31.17
C ARG A 144 6.37 -4.65 31.80
N PRO A 145 6.60 -3.38 31.42
CA PRO A 145 7.77 -2.60 31.84
C PRO A 145 7.83 -2.27 33.35
N TRP A 146 6.78 -2.52 34.13
CA TRP A 146 6.65 -2.00 35.51
C TRP A 146 6.57 -3.06 36.60
N LYS A 147 6.86 -4.34 36.31
CA LYS A 147 6.98 -5.34 37.37
C LYS A 147 8.37 -5.26 38.00
N LYS A 148 8.48 -4.52 39.11
CA LYS A 148 9.54 -4.73 40.10
C LYS A 148 9.19 -5.98 40.91
N ASN A 149 10.17 -6.87 41.05
CA ASN A 149 10.13 -8.06 41.91
C ASN A 149 9.92 -7.67 43.37
#